data_AF-A0A699Y1H4-F1
#
_entry.id   AF-A0A699Y1H4-F1
#
_cell.length_a   1.000
_cell.length_b   1.000
_cell.length_c   1.000
_cell.angle_alpha   90.00
_cell.angle_beta   90.00
_cell.angle_gamma   90.00
#
_symmetry.space_group_name_H-M   'P 1'
#
loop_
_entity.id
_entity.type
_entity.pdbx_description
1 polymer ?
#
loop_
_entity_poly.entity_id
_entity_poly.type
_entity_poly.pdbx_seq_one_letter_code
_entity_poly.pdbx_strand_id
1 'polypeptide(L)' 'DLSYFHVFGALCYPTNDGENVGKLQPMADIGIFIGYAPSKKAFRIYNHRTRRIVETIHVDFDELIAMASE' A
#
# COMPACT_ATOMS: atom_id res chain seq x y z
N ASP A 1 0.68 13.76 13.95
CA ASP A 1 -0.74 13.96 13.63
C ASP A 1 -0.97 13.47 12.21
N LEU A 2 -1.82 12.44 12.04
CA LEU A 2 -2.04 11.74 10.75
C LEU A 2 -3.18 12.39 9.93
N SER A 3 -3.78 13.46 10.46
CA SER A 3 -4.93 14.21 9.96
C SER A 3 -4.71 14.96 8.64
N TYR A 4 -3.47 15.09 8.14
CA TYR A 4 -3.17 15.77 6.88
C TYR A 4 -3.38 14.89 5.64
N PHE A 5 -3.40 13.57 5.79
CA PHE A 5 -3.67 12.67 4.67
C PHE A 5 -5.18 12.53 4.53
N HIS A 6 -5.75 13.00 3.41
CA HIS A 6 -7.06 12.56 2.97
C HIS A 6 -6.90 11.08 2.61
N VAL A 7 -7.07 10.21 3.61
CA VAL A 7 -6.94 8.77 3.47
C VAL A 7 -8.07 8.33 2.56
N PHE A 8 -7.78 8.19 1.26
CA PHE A 8 -8.67 7.50 0.33
C PHE A 8 -8.90 6.05 0.76
N GLY A 9 -8.15 5.54 1.75
CA GLY A 9 -8.46 4.30 2.47
C GLY A 9 -8.45 3.07 1.58
N ALA A 10 -7.98 3.22 0.34
CA ALA A 10 -8.03 2.20 -0.67
C ALA A 10 -7.18 1.03 -0.21
N LEU A 11 -7.81 -0.13 -0.21
CA LEU A 11 -7.13 -1.39 -0.05
C LEU A 11 -6.19 -1.55 -1.25
N CYS A 12 -4.95 -1.92 -0.99
CA CYS A 12 -3.97 -2.11 -2.03
C CYS A 12 -3.03 -3.25 -1.68
N TYR A 13 -2.38 -3.78 -2.71
CA TYR A 13 -1.55 -4.96 -2.64
C TYR A 13 -0.14 -4.60 -3.09
N PRO A 14 0.70 -4.04 -2.22
CA PRO A 14 2.10 -3.81 -2.55
C PRO A 14 2.82 -5.14 -2.80
N THR A 15 3.52 -5.22 -3.93
CA THR A 15 4.36 -6.37 -4.23
C THR A 15 5.47 -6.48 -3.20
N ASN A 16 5.65 -7.67 -2.64
CA ASN A 16 6.71 -7.93 -1.69
C ASN A 16 7.98 -8.34 -2.45
N ASP A 17 8.79 -7.36 -2.83
CA ASP A 17 10.03 -7.52 -3.61
C ASP A 17 11.24 -7.98 -2.79
N GLY A 18 11.07 -8.20 -1.48
CA GLY A 18 12.15 -8.67 -0.62
C GLY A 18 12.75 -9.99 -1.13
N GLU A 19 14.07 -10.04 -1.32
CA GLU A 19 14.84 -11.18 -1.87
C GLU A 19 14.63 -12.53 -1.14
N ASN A 20 13.85 -12.57 -0.07
CA ASN A 20 13.54 -13.75 0.76
C ASN A 20 12.04 -14.12 0.79
N VAL A 21 11.24 -13.80 -0.24
CA VAL A 21 9.95 -14.48 -0.43
C VAL A 21 10.22 -15.92 -0.84
N GLY A 22 10.22 -16.82 0.15
CA GLY A 22 10.27 -18.26 -0.10
C GLY A 22 9.12 -18.66 -1.05
N LYS A 23 9.29 -19.75 -1.80
CA LYS A 23 8.37 -20.22 -2.88
C LYS A 23 6.88 -20.30 -2.52
N LEU A 24 6.53 -20.28 -1.23
CA LEU A 24 5.16 -20.42 -0.71
C LEU A 24 4.65 -19.16 0.02
N GLN A 25 5.43 -18.07 0.03
CA GLN A 25 5.02 -16.83 0.67
C GLN A 25 4.10 -16.02 -0.27
N PRO A 26 3.14 -15.26 0.28
CA PRO A 26 2.31 -14.36 -0.52
C PRO A 26 3.19 -13.40 -1.34
N MET A 27 2.91 -13.31 -2.65
CA MET A 27 3.62 -12.41 -3.57
C MET A 27 3.31 -10.92 -3.30
N ALA A 28 2.17 -10.64 -2.68
CA ALA A 28 1.78 -9.30 -2.27
C ALA A 28 1.21 -9.32 -0.85
N ASP A 29 1.46 -8.24 -0.11
CA ASP A 29 0.85 -8.02 1.19
C ASP A 29 -0.45 -7.24 1.06
N ILE A 30 -1.26 -7.25 2.10
CA ILE A 30 -2.40 -6.34 2.22
C ILE A 30 -1.90 -5.02 2.82
N GLY A 31 -2.21 -3.93 2.14
CA GLY A 31 -1.87 -2.58 2.56
C GLY A 31 -3.03 -1.60 2.44
N ILE A 32 -2.88 -0.47 3.11
CA ILE A 32 -3.79 0.67 2.99
C ILE A 32 -3.01 1.82 2.39
N PHE A 33 -3.55 2.42 1.33
CA PHE A 33 -2.96 3.58 0.70
C PHE A 33 -3.04 4.82 1.62
N ILE A 34 -1.88 5.42 1.90
CA ILE A 34 -1.77 6.62 2.75
C ILE A 34 -1.57 7.87 1.90
N GLY A 35 -0.89 7.76 0.75
CA GLY A 35 -0.59 8.90 -0.11
C GLY A 35 0.72 8.70 -0.88
N TYR A 36 1.33 9.81 -1.29
CA TYR A 36 2.56 9.79 -2.09
C TYR A 36 3.81 10.04 -1.23
N ALA A 37 4.95 9.52 -1.67
CA ALA A 37 6.25 9.81 -1.08
C ALA A 37 6.62 11.29 -1.34
N PRO A 38 7.22 12.00 -0.36
CA PRO A 38 7.44 13.44 -0.46
C PRO A 38 8.49 13.85 -1.51
N SER A 39 9.43 12.98 -1.83
CA SER A 39 10.56 13.28 -2.73
C SER A 39 10.80 12.22 -3.81
N LYS A 40 10.00 11.15 -3.84
CA LYS A 40 10.14 10.04 -4.78
C LYS A 40 8.84 9.84 -5.55
N LYS A 41 8.95 9.31 -6.76
CA LYS A 41 7.80 8.81 -7.52
C LYS A 41 7.38 7.44 -6.97
N ALA A 42 6.87 7.43 -5.74
CA ALA A 42 6.45 6.21 -5.05
C ALA A 42 5.20 6.47 -4.19
N PHE A 43 4.48 5.39 -3.89
CA PHE A 43 3.33 5.39 -3.01
C PHE A 43 3.76 5.07 -1.58
N ARG A 44 3.09 5.69 -0.60
CA ARG A 44 3.21 5.37 0.82
C ARG A 44 2.05 4.48 1.23
N ILE A 45 2.37 3.28 1.69
CA ILE A 45 1.40 2.26 2.04
C ILE A 45 1.63 1.79 3.46
N TYR A 46 0.57 1.70 4.25
CA TYR A 46 0.62 1.01 5.53
C TYR A 46 0.50 -0.49 5.26
N ASN A 47 1.59 -1.23 5.45
CA ASN A 47 1.59 -2.67 5.30
C ASN A 47 1.00 -3.32 6.56
N HIS A 48 -0.14 -4.00 6.42
CA HIS A 48 -0.86 -4.57 7.56
C HIS A 48 -0.06 -5.71 8.24
N ARG A 49 0.68 -6.50 7.45
CA ARG A 49 1.48 -7.63 7.96
C ARG A 49 2.63 -7.16 8.84
N THR A 50 3.41 -6.19 8.38
CA THR A 50 4.59 -5.70 9.09
C THR A 50 4.29 -4.54 10.04
N ARG A 51 3.10 -3.94 9.93
CA ARG A 51 2.67 -2.74 10.67
C ARG A 51 3.56 -1.52 10.44
N ARG A 52 4.17 -1.41 9.25
CA ARG A 52 5.08 -0.33 8.87
C ARG A 52 4.58 0.42 7.65
N ILE A 53 4.94 1.69 7.55
CA ILE A 53 4.76 2.46 6.32
C ILE A 53 5.92 2.12 5.39
N VAL A 54 5.59 1.64 4.20
CA VAL A 54 6.55 1.33 3.13
C VAL A 54 6.34 2.29 1.96
N GLU A 55 7.44 2.63 1.30
CA GLU A 55 7.41 3.34 0.02
C GLU A 55 7.66 2.35 -1.10
N THR A 56 6.70 2.18 -2.02
CA THR A 56 6.84 1.27 -3.17
C THR A 56 6.19 1.88 -4.42
N ILE A 57 6.70 1.47 -5.58
CA ILE A 57 6.17 1.86 -6.89
C ILE A 57 5.25 0.79 -7.49
N HIS A 58 5.38 -0.46 -7.04
CA HIS A 58 4.63 -1.61 -7.53
C HIS A 58 3.49 -1.94 -6.56
N VAL A 59 2.29 -1.53 -6.94
CA VAL A 59 1.10 -1.60 -6.11
C VAL A 59 -0.11 -1.83 -7.01
N ASP A 60 -0.88 -2.87 -6.70
CA ASP A 60 -2.21 -3.05 -7.28
C ASP A 60 -3.26 -2.47 -6.32
N PHE A 61 -4.18 -1.64 -6.84
CA PHE A 61 -5.24 -1.04 -6.04
C PHE A 61 -6.56 -1.80 -6.21
N ASP A 62 -7.28 -1.98 -5.11
CA ASP A 62 -8.64 -2.51 -5.14
C ASP A 62 -9.62 -1.37 -5.44
N GLU A 63 -9.81 -1.08 -6.72
CA GLU A 63 -10.68 0.01 -7.20
C GLU A 63 -12.18 -0.26 -6.95
N LEU A 64 -12.56 -1.47 -6.52
CA LEU A 64 -13.96 -1.85 -6.33
C LEU A 64 -14.64 -1.09 -5.17
N ILE A 65 -13.87 -0.69 -4.15
CA ILE A 65 -14.39 0.05 -2.99
C ILE A 65 -14.39 1.57 -3.23
N ALA A 66 -13.55 2.07 -4.14
CA ALA A 66 -13.43 3.50 -4.43
C ALA A 66 -14.71 4.10 -5.05
N MET A 67 -15.53 3.28 -5.73
CA MET A 67 -16.77 3.74 -6.38
C MET A 67 -18.00 3.79 -5.45
N ALA A 68 -17.88 3.36 -4.18
CA ALA A 68 -19.02 3.34 -3.26
C ALA A 68 -19.19 4.63 -2.43
N SER A 69 -18.33 5.63 -2.62
CA SER A 69 -18.48 6.96 -2.03
C SER A 69 -18.62 8.03 -3.12
N GLU A 70 -19.85 8.21 -3.60
CA GLU A 70 -20.30 9.45 -4.24
C GLU A 70 -21.37 10.11 -3.36
#